data_AF-A0A7Z9K788-F1
#
_entry.id   AF-A0A7Z9K788-F1
#
_cell.length_a   1.000
_cell.length_b   1.000
_cell.length_c   1.000
_cell.angle_alpha   90.00
_cell.angle_beta   90.00
_cell.angle_gamma   90.00
#
_symmetry.space_group_name_H-M   'P 1'
#
loop_
_entity.id
_entity.type
_entity.pdbx_description
1 polymer ?
#
loop_
_entity_poly.entity_id
_entity_poly.type
_entity_poly.pdbx_seq_one_letter_code
_entity_poly.pdbx_strand_id
1 'polypeptide(L)'
;MSSGLKTKFHLKDLMVTLGHQFEDIELLNLSLTHSSLIGEDKLHTVSNERLEFVGDRVLGLIVAELLLERFPEENEGDLSRRHAALVRMETLGH
;
A
#
# COMPACT_ATOMS: atom_id res chain seq x y z
N MET A 1 -30.29 -20.30 3.67
CA MET A 1 -29.87 -20.72 2.31
C MET A 1 -29.55 -19.48 1.50
N SER A 2 -28.37 -19.49 0.87
CA SER A 2 -27.88 -18.62 -0.20
C SER A 2 -27.66 -17.11 0.08
N SER A 3 -26.45 -16.75 0.51
CA SER A 3 -25.80 -15.48 0.11
C SER A 3 -24.31 -15.63 -0.18
N GLY A 4 -23.84 -16.87 -0.35
CA GLY A 4 -22.46 -17.16 -0.74
C GLY A 4 -22.31 -17.18 -2.26
N LEU A 5 -22.25 -16.01 -2.93
CA LEU A 5 -21.80 -15.93 -4.33
C LEU A 5 -21.59 -14.49 -4.85
N LYS A 6 -20.61 -13.71 -4.35
CA LYS A 6 -20.10 -12.51 -5.10
C LYS A 6 -18.60 -12.19 -5.03
N THR A 7 -17.82 -12.76 -4.10
CA THR A 7 -16.46 -12.21 -3.82
C THR A 7 -15.28 -13.03 -4.33
N LYS A 8 -15.49 -14.20 -4.96
CA LYS A 8 -14.36 -15.11 -5.28
C LYS A 8 -13.56 -14.76 -6.55
N PHE A 9 -14.07 -13.88 -7.42
CA PHE A 9 -13.40 -13.55 -8.70
C PHE A 9 -12.51 -12.29 -8.64
N HIS A 10 -12.77 -11.33 -7.74
CA HIS A 10 -12.09 -10.03 -7.75
C HIS A 10 -10.59 -10.07 -7.41
N LEU A 11 -10.15 -10.94 -6.50
CA LEU A 11 -8.74 -10.98 -6.07
C LEU A 11 -7.81 -11.51 -7.17
N LYS A 12 -8.27 -12.49 -7.94
CA LYS A 12 -7.47 -13.06 -9.02
C LYS A 12 -7.27 -12.07 -10.15
N ASP A 13 -8.32 -11.35 -10.52
CA ASP A 13 -8.26 -10.30 -11.54
C ASP A 13 -7.39 -9.12 -11.09
N LEU A 14 -7.43 -8.78 -9.79
CA LEU A 14 -6.55 -7.79 -9.19
C LEU A 14 -5.07 -8.21 -9.26
N MET A 15 -4.74 -9.45 -8.91
CA MET A 15 -3.36 -9.98 -8.99
C MET A 15 -2.82 -9.97 -10.43
N VAL A 16 -3.67 -10.28 -11.42
CA VAL A 16 -3.33 -10.17 -12.85
C VAL A 16 -3.03 -8.71 -13.20
N THR A 17 -3.88 -7.78 -12.77
CA THR A 17 -3.73 -6.34 -13.04
C THR A 17 -2.48 -5.76 -12.38
N LEU A 18 -2.16 -6.17 -11.15
CA LEU A 18 -0.95 -5.77 -10.42
C LEU A 18 0.31 -6.44 -10.99
N GLY A 19 0.18 -7.47 -11.82
CA GLY A 19 1.31 -8.29 -12.28
C GLY A 19 2.01 -9.04 -11.15
N HIS A 20 1.36 -9.20 -9.99
CA HIS A 20 1.93 -9.79 -8.78
C HIS A 20 1.02 -10.89 -8.24
N GLN A 21 1.58 -12.07 -8.03
CA GLN A 21 0.89 -13.20 -7.40
C GLN A 21 1.25 -13.23 -5.91
N PHE A 22 0.24 -13.19 -5.05
CA PHE A 22 0.44 -13.34 -3.62
C PHE A 22 0.55 -14.83 -3.26
N GLU A 23 1.60 -15.20 -2.53
CA GLU A 23 1.74 -16.55 -1.98
C GLU A 23 0.70 -16.83 -0.89
N ASP A 24 0.33 -15.78 -0.14
CA ASP A 24 -0.71 -15.81 0.88
C ASP A 24 -1.88 -14.88 0.48
N ILE A 25 -3.03 -15.48 0.16
CA ILE A 25 -4.25 -14.75 -0.22
C ILE A 25 -4.84 -13.98 0.97
N GLU A 26 -4.60 -14.43 2.21
CA GLU A 26 -5.07 -13.70 3.38
C GLU A 26 -4.28 -12.39 3.57
N LEU A 27 -3.01 -12.35 3.13
CA LEU A 27 -2.24 -11.11 3.09
C LEU A 27 -2.85 -10.10 2.10
N LEU A 28 -3.28 -10.57 0.92
CA LEU A 28 -3.99 -9.73 -0.04
C LEU A 28 -5.32 -9.22 0.53
N ASN A 29 -6.12 -10.10 1.15
CA ASN A 29 -7.36 -9.69 1.83
C ASN A 29 -7.10 -8.64 2.92
N LEU A 30 -6.06 -8.85 3.74
CA LEU A 30 -5.67 -7.91 4.79
C LEU A 30 -5.28 -6.56 4.20
N SER A 31 -4.48 -6.53 3.13
CA SER A 31 -4.06 -5.29 2.47
C SER A 31 -5.23 -4.42 1.97
N LEU A 32 -6.35 -5.07 1.63
CA LEU A 32 -7.58 -4.43 1.14
C LEU A 32 -8.57 -4.08 2.27
N THR A 33 -8.24 -4.39 3.53
CA THR A 33 -9.12 -4.18 4.69
C THR A 33 -8.76 -2.88 5.41
N HIS A 34 -9.34 -1.76 4.95
CA HIS A 34 -9.18 -0.47 5.60
C HIS A 34 -9.89 -0.42 6.97
N SER A 35 -9.37 0.37 7.91
CA SER A 35 -9.91 0.50 9.28
C SER A 35 -11.37 0.97 9.30
N SER A 36 -11.82 1.76 8.32
CA SER A 36 -13.23 2.18 8.18
C SER A 36 -14.21 1.03 7.89
N LEU A 37 -13.73 -0.13 7.46
CA LEU A 37 -14.54 -1.33 7.21
C LEU A 37 -14.66 -2.22 8.45
N ILE A 38 -13.91 -1.90 9.51
CA ILE A 38 -13.92 -2.59 10.79
C ILE A 38 -14.87 -1.82 11.71
N GLY A 39 -16.12 -2.29 11.79
CA GLY A 39 -17.09 -1.74 12.74
C GLY A 39 -16.67 -1.96 14.19
N GLU A 40 -17.18 -1.12 15.10
CA GLU A 40 -16.82 -1.06 16.53
C GLU A 40 -16.96 -2.41 17.26
N ASP A 41 -17.88 -3.28 16.82
CA ASP A 41 -18.13 -4.60 17.42
C ASP A 41 -17.15 -5.72 16.98
N LYS A 42 -16.24 -5.44 16.03
CA LYS A 42 -15.28 -6.45 15.54
C LYS A 42 -13.96 -6.39 16.32
N LEU A 43 -14.01 -6.81 17.59
CA LEU A 43 -12.89 -6.82 18.54
C LEU A 43 -11.63 -7.60 18.07
N HIS A 44 -11.71 -8.34 16.95
CA HIS A 44 -10.64 -9.21 16.44
C HIS A 44 -10.34 -9.09 14.94
N THR A 45 -10.90 -8.09 14.23
CA THR A 45 -10.51 -7.87 12.83
C THR A 45 -9.30 -6.94 12.77
N VAL A 46 -8.25 -7.35 12.06
CA VAL A 46 -7.03 -6.57 11.88
C VAL A 46 -7.16 -5.75 10.59
N SER A 47 -6.87 -4.45 10.66
CA SER A 47 -6.81 -3.53 9.52
C SER A 47 -5.48 -3.65 8.77
N ASN A 48 -5.42 -3.06 7.59
CA ASN A 48 -4.18 -2.92 6.83
C ASN A 48 -3.16 -1.92 7.43
N GLU A 49 -3.46 -1.23 8.54
CA GLU A 49 -2.63 -0.14 9.10
C GLU A 49 -1.18 -0.58 9.38
N ARG A 50 -0.98 -1.82 9.82
CA ARG A 50 0.36 -2.36 10.05
C ARG A 50 1.12 -2.59 8.74
N LEU A 51 0.43 -2.99 7.68
CA LEU A 51 1.02 -3.15 6.35
C LEU A 51 1.31 -1.79 5.73
N GLU A 52 0.40 -0.82 5.87
CA GLU A 52 0.57 0.57 5.44
C GLU A 52 1.81 1.20 6.10
N PHE A 53 1.95 1.06 7.42
CA PHE A 53 3.12 1.55 8.15
C PHE A 53 4.47 1.05 7.58
N VAL A 54 4.52 -0.21 7.15
CA VAL A 54 5.72 -0.81 6.54
C VAL A 54 5.86 -0.33 5.10
N GLY A 55 4.77 -0.35 4.33
CA GLY A 55 4.73 0.08 2.93
C GLY A 55 5.22 1.51 2.73
N ASP A 56 4.79 2.44 3.58
CA ASP A 56 5.23 3.84 3.54
C ASP A 56 6.74 4.00 3.67
N ARG A 57 7.36 3.20 4.54
CA ARG A 57 8.82 3.24 4.77
C ARG A 57 9.58 2.63 3.61
N VAL A 58 9.09 1.52 3.07
CA VAL A 58 9.68 0.88 1.88
C VAL A 58 9.59 1.81 0.68
N LEU A 59 8.42 2.41 0.43
CA LEU A 59 8.25 3.39 -0.65
C LEU A 59 9.16 4.60 -0.43
N GLY A 60 9.23 5.11 0.80
CA GLY A 60 10.11 6.21 1.16
C GLY A 60 11.58 5.92 0.86
N LEU A 61 12.06 4.70 1.14
CA LEU A 61 13.42 4.28 0.82
C LEU A 61 13.65 4.25 -0.71
N ILE A 62 12.77 3.60 -1.47
CA ILE A 62 12.88 3.49 -2.92
C ILE A 62 12.90 4.88 -3.57
N VAL A 63 12.03 5.80 -3.13
CA VAL A 63 12.01 7.18 -3.66
C VAL A 63 13.31 7.91 -3.33
N ALA A 64 13.89 7.71 -2.14
CA ALA A 64 15.16 8.32 -1.79
C ALA A 64 16.30 7.82 -2.68
N GLU A 65 16.36 6.50 -2.94
CA GLU A 65 17.34 5.90 -3.86
C GLU A 65 17.18 6.45 -5.29
N LEU A 66 15.96 6.50 -5.81
CA LEU A 66 15.68 7.07 -7.14
C LEU A 66 16.07 8.54 -7.26
N LEU A 67 15.91 9.33 -6.20
CA LEU A 67 16.33 10.73 -6.18
C LEU A 67 17.85 10.86 -6.18
N LEU A 68 18.56 10.04 -5.41
CA LEU A 68 20.03 10.00 -5.41
C LEU A 68 20.59 9.65 -6.79
N GLU A 69 20.01 8.64 -7.46
CA GLU A 69 20.43 8.25 -8.81
C GLU A 69 20.13 9.33 -9.86
N ARG A 70 18.98 9.98 -9.76
CA ARG A 70 18.51 10.96 -10.75
C ARG A 70 19.12 12.34 -10.57
N PHE A 71 19.51 12.71 -9.36
CA PHE A 71 20.04 14.03 -9.02
C PHE A 71 21.35 13.92 -8.20
N PRO A 72 22.42 13.33 -8.77
CA PRO A 72 23.64 13.02 -8.03
C PRO A 72 24.41 14.25 -7.50
N GLU A 73 24.18 15.43 -8.09
CA GLU A 73 24.84 16.69 -7.72
C GLU A 73 24.03 17.54 -6.73
N GLU A 74 22.81 17.14 -6.38
CA GLU A 74 21.98 17.87 -5.43
C GLU A 74 22.42 17.58 -3.99
N ASN A 75 22.36 18.59 -3.13
CA ASN A 75 22.61 18.43 -1.71
C ASN A 75 21.41 17.78 -1.00
N GLU A 76 21.62 17.29 0.23
CA GLU A 76 20.60 16.66 1.08
C GLU A 76 19.31 17.50 1.22
N GLY A 77 19.43 18.83 1.33
CA GLY A 77 18.29 19.71 1.54
C GLY A 77 17.37 19.79 0.31
N ASP A 78 17.94 19.82 -0.89
CA ASP A 78 17.20 19.77 -2.15
C ASP A 78 16.52 18.40 -2.33
N LEU A 79 17.27 17.32 -2.10
CA LEU A 79 16.76 15.95 -2.17
C LEU A 79 15.62 15.71 -1.16
N SER A 80 15.76 16.21 0.07
CA SER A 80 14.73 16.11 1.12
C SER A 80 13.43 16.82 0.75
N ARG A 81 13.51 17.99 0.08
CA ARG A 81 12.32 18.71 -0.40
C ARG A 81 11.60 17.92 -1.48
N ARG A 82 12.34 17.34 -2.43
CA ARG A 82 11.78 16.49 -3.49
C ARG A 82 11.16 15.22 -2.92
N HIS A 83 11.87 14.58 -1.99
CA HIS A 83 11.40 13.39 -1.30
C HIS A 83 10.06 13.66 -0.61
N ALA A 84 10.00 14.69 0.24
CA ALA A 84 8.79 15.09 0.93
C ALA A 84 7.63 15.45 -0.02
N ALA A 85 7.92 15.99 -1.21
CA ALA A 85 6.90 16.26 -2.22
C ALA A 85 6.35 14.97 -2.87
N LEU A 86 7.20 13.95 -3.08
CA LEU A 86 6.82 12.70 -3.73
C LEU A 86 6.15 11.70 -2.78
N VAL A 87 6.56 11.65 -1.51
CA VAL A 87 6.01 10.69 -0.53
C VAL A 87 4.83 11.24 0.25
N ARG A 88 4.41 12.50 0.03
CA ARG A 88 3.21 13.04 0.68
C ARG A 88 1.96 12.32 0.18
N MET A 89 1.07 12.05 1.14
CA MET A 89 -0.17 11.27 1.06
C MET A 89 -1.11 11.60 -0.11
N GLU A 90 -0.98 12.77 -0.74
CA GLU A 90 -1.82 13.21 -1.86
C GLU A 90 -1.45 12.57 -3.21
N THR A 91 -0.24 12.02 -3.38
CA THR A 91 0.16 11.41 -4.66
C THR A 91 -0.36 9.97 -4.84
N LEU A 92 -0.82 9.32 -3.75
CA LEU A 92 -1.26 7.91 -3.74
C LEU A 92 -2.79 7.73 -3.62
N GLY A 93 -3.55 8.83 -3.61
CA GLY A 93 -5.00 8.86 -3.38
C GLY A 93 -5.86 9.18 -4.60
N HIS A 94 -5.36 8.98 -5.83
CA HIS A 94 -6.10 9.23 -7.08
C HIS A 94 -6.43 7.96 -7.84
#